data_AF-A0A8K0C4W2-F1
#
_entry.id   AF-A0A8K0C4W2-F1
#
_cell.length_a   1.000
_cell.length_b   1.000
_cell.length_c   1.000
_cell.angle_alpha   90.00
_cell.angle_beta   90.00
_cell.angle_gamma   90.00
#
_symmetry.space_group_name_H-M   'P 1'
#
loop_
_entity.id
_entity.type
_entity.pdbx_description
1 polymer ?
#
loop_
_entity_poly.entity_id
_entity_poly.type
_entity_poly.pdbx_seq_one_letter_code
_entity_poly.pdbx_strand_id
1 'polypeptide(L)'
;MIPETQKGSPHPPAPPHLTEEGLIIPRKPHNPILENTERQNLHRELLFNQKIGKNVLNQKSELQKALEKHKDNIAKKELENHVSSRAHELEKVIADRAKRRQDATTVESEDDKGLSREFLEARAKLRARTESK
;
A
#
# COMPACT_ATOMS: atom_id res chain seq x y z
N MET A 1 31.63 -11.50 -5.07
CA MET A 1 32.82 -10.85 -5.61
C MET A 1 32.35 -9.66 -6.45
N ILE A 2 32.82 -8.45 -6.15
CA ILE A 2 32.46 -7.26 -6.93
C ILE A 2 33.29 -7.31 -8.24
N PRO A 3 32.70 -7.11 -9.43
CA PRO A 3 33.43 -7.12 -10.69
C PRO A 3 34.59 -6.11 -10.67
N GLU A 4 35.78 -6.51 -11.14
CA GLU A 4 36.99 -5.68 -11.14
C GLU A 4 36.85 -4.40 -11.97
N THR A 5 35.86 -4.33 -12.85
CA THR A 5 35.51 -3.13 -13.64
C THR A 5 34.95 -1.97 -12.80
N GLN A 6 34.62 -2.18 -11.52
CA GLN A 6 34.19 -1.12 -10.59
C GLN A 6 35.27 -0.63 -9.61
N LYS A 7 36.49 -1.19 -9.65
CA LYS A 7 37.62 -0.59 -8.94
C LYS A 7 38.10 0.60 -9.77
N GLY A 8 37.72 1.81 -9.35
CA GLY A 8 38.34 3.04 -9.86
C GLY A 8 39.85 2.86 -9.92
N SER A 9 40.44 3.18 -11.07
CA SER A 9 41.88 3.05 -11.30
C SER A 9 42.66 3.66 -10.12
N PRO A 10 43.65 2.98 -9.54
CA PRO A 10 44.57 3.61 -8.62
C PRO A 10 45.46 4.52 -9.46
N HIS A 11 44.97 5.72 -9.79
CA HIS A 11 45.82 6.73 -10.39
C HIS A 11 46.90 7.02 -9.34
N PRO A 12 48.20 6.90 -9.68
CA PRO A 12 49.25 7.28 -8.75
C PRO A 12 48.97 8.72 -8.31
N PRO A 13 49.02 9.01 -6.98
CA PRO A 13 48.74 10.34 -6.48
C PRO A 13 49.68 11.32 -7.18
N ALA A 14 49.11 12.34 -7.82
CA ALA A 14 49.89 13.36 -8.51
C ALA A 14 50.93 13.96 -7.56
N PRO A 15 52.18 14.16 -7.99
CA PRO A 15 53.26 14.62 -7.12
C PRO A 15 52.85 15.89 -6.35
N PRO A 16 53.25 16.00 -5.08
CA PRO A 16 52.88 17.14 -4.24
C PRO A 16 53.43 18.44 -4.83
N HIS A 17 52.65 19.53 -4.74
CA HIS A 17 53.12 20.86 -5.11
C HIS A 17 53.94 21.38 -3.94
N LEU A 18 55.14 21.86 -4.24
CA LEU A 18 56.04 22.46 -3.27
C LEU A 18 56.02 23.99 -3.45
N THR A 19 56.21 24.73 -2.36
CA THR A 19 56.50 26.18 -2.42
C THR A 19 57.94 26.40 -2.90
N GLU A 20 58.33 27.65 -3.18
CA GLU A 20 59.70 28.00 -3.61
C GLU A 20 60.76 27.60 -2.55
N GLU A 21 60.34 27.48 -1.30
CA GLU A 21 61.11 27.05 -0.12
C GLU A 21 61.08 25.53 0.10
N GLY A 22 60.42 24.77 -0.79
CA GLY A 22 60.35 23.31 -0.73
C GLY A 22 59.29 22.76 0.23
N LEU A 23 58.38 23.58 0.76
CA LEU A 23 57.33 23.12 1.68
C LEU A 23 56.14 22.55 0.92
N ILE A 24 55.53 21.47 1.42
CA ILE A 24 54.34 20.87 0.80
C ILE A 24 53.14 21.81 0.94
N ILE A 25 52.52 22.15 -0.19
CA ILE A 25 51.30 22.95 -0.22
C ILE A 25 50.11 22.07 0.18
N PRO A 26 49.29 22.47 1.18
CA PRO A 26 48.08 21.75 1.53
C PRO A 26 47.14 21.60 0.34
N ARG A 27 46.67 20.37 0.08
CA ARG A 27 45.69 20.06 -0.97
C ARG A 27 44.44 19.44 -0.37
N LYS A 28 43.30 19.70 -1.01
CA LYS A 28 42.05 18.99 -0.69
C LYS A 28 42.19 17.52 -1.10
N PRO A 29 41.80 16.57 -0.23
CA PRO A 29 41.82 15.16 -0.59
C PRO A 29 40.88 14.91 -1.77
N HIS A 30 41.23 13.91 -2.58
CA HIS A 30 40.42 13.51 -3.72
C HIS A 30 39.03 13.05 -3.27
N ASN A 31 37.98 13.55 -3.92
CA ASN A 31 36.62 13.11 -3.65
C ASN A 31 36.19 12.06 -4.68
N PRO A 32 36.13 10.77 -4.32
CA PRO A 32 35.79 9.70 -5.24
C PRO A 32 34.33 9.76 -5.73
N ILE A 33 33.46 10.52 -5.05
CA ILE A 33 32.07 10.73 -5.48
C ILE A 33 32.03 11.66 -6.70
N LEU A 34 32.99 12.58 -6.84
CA LEU A 34 33.03 13.51 -7.97
C LEU A 34 33.34 12.82 -9.30
N GLU A 35 34.14 11.75 -9.28
CA GLU A 35 34.47 10.97 -10.47
C GLU A 35 33.38 9.99 -10.88
N ASN A 36 32.52 9.56 -9.95
CA ASN A 36 31.46 8.61 -10.24
C ASN A 36 30.14 9.33 -10.53
N THR A 37 29.95 9.71 -11.80
CA THR A 37 28.72 10.37 -12.27
C THR A 37 27.47 9.51 -12.06
N GLU A 38 27.57 8.19 -12.25
CA GLU A 38 26.44 7.27 -12.04
C GLU A 38 25.94 7.30 -10.59
N ARG A 39 26.86 7.27 -9.62
CA ARG A 39 26.55 7.39 -8.19
C ARG A 39 25.89 8.73 -7.87
N GLN A 40 26.38 9.82 -8.44
CA GLN A 40 25.77 11.14 -8.24
C GLN A 40 24.35 11.19 -8.82
N ASN A 41 24.15 10.63 -10.02
CA ASN A 41 22.85 10.58 -10.67
C ASN A 41 21.85 9.78 -9.82
N LEU A 42 22.25 8.59 -9.35
CA LEU A 42 21.45 7.77 -8.45
C LEU A 42 21.10 8.52 -7.16
N HIS A 43 22.06 9.21 -6.55
CA HIS A 43 21.81 9.99 -5.34
C HIS A 43 20.78 11.10 -5.57
N ARG A 44 20.88 11.84 -6.67
CA ARG A 44 19.90 12.88 -7.04
C ARG A 44 18.51 12.31 -7.28
N GLU A 45 18.42 11.17 -7.97
CA GLU A 45 17.16 10.49 -8.22
C GLU A 45 16.49 10.00 -6.94
N LEU A 46 17.25 9.38 -6.03
CA LEU A 46 16.74 8.92 -4.74
C LEU A 46 16.24 10.08 -3.87
N LEU A 47 16.97 11.19 -3.82
CA LEU A 47 16.52 12.41 -3.13
C LEU A 47 15.26 13.01 -3.75
N PHE A 48 15.17 13.02 -5.09
CA PHE A 48 13.98 13.46 -5.80
C PHE A 48 12.77 12.57 -5.43
N ASN A 49 12.94 11.25 -5.48
CA ASN A 49 11.91 10.28 -5.11
C ASN A 49 11.46 10.42 -3.66
N GLN A 50 12.38 10.68 -2.72
CA GLN A 50 12.04 10.99 -1.33
C GLN A 50 11.23 12.28 -1.21
N LYS A 51 11.63 13.34 -1.92
CA LYS A 51 10.94 14.64 -1.91
C LYS A 51 9.49 14.54 -2.41
N ILE A 52 9.23 13.71 -3.41
CA ILE A 52 7.89 13.48 -3.96
C ILE A 52 7.12 12.36 -3.24
N GLY A 53 7.74 11.67 -2.26
CA GLY A 53 7.14 10.56 -1.53
C GLY A 53 6.99 9.25 -2.32
N LYS A 54 7.74 9.05 -3.40
CA LYS A 54 7.74 7.79 -4.18
C LYS A 54 8.78 6.81 -3.62
N ASN A 55 8.32 5.68 -3.09
CA ASN A 55 9.20 4.59 -2.61
C ASN A 55 9.49 3.58 -3.73
N VAL A 56 10.60 3.73 -4.44
CA VAL A 56 11.01 2.81 -5.53
C VAL A 56 11.54 1.46 -5.05
N LEU A 57 11.94 1.33 -3.79
CA LEU A 57 12.55 0.10 -3.27
C LEU A 57 11.51 -0.98 -2.91
N ASN A 58 10.31 -0.57 -2.51
CA ASN A 58 9.29 -1.48 -1.95
C ASN A 58 7.94 -1.43 -2.71
N GLN A 59 7.90 -0.90 -3.93
CA GLN A 59 6.68 -0.87 -4.73
C GLN A 59 6.54 -2.13 -5.58
N LYS A 60 5.53 -2.95 -5.27
CA LYS A 60 4.94 -3.85 -6.29
C LYS A 60 4.50 -2.98 -7.46
N SER A 61 4.81 -3.40 -8.69
CA SER A 61 4.35 -2.69 -9.89
C SER A 61 2.82 -2.66 -9.92
N GLU A 62 2.23 -1.68 -10.60
CA GLU A 62 0.76 -1.61 -10.76
C GLU A 62 0.21 -2.90 -11.38
N LEU A 63 0.95 -3.51 -12.31
CA LEU A 63 0.63 -4.82 -12.88
C LEU A 63 0.65 -5.93 -11.81
N GLN A 64 1.66 -5.97 -10.94
CA GLN A 64 1.72 -6.97 -9.86
C GLN A 64 0.56 -6.81 -8.87
N LYS A 65 0.21 -5.57 -8.50
CA LYS A 65 -0.97 -5.30 -7.66
C LYS A 65 -2.26 -5.74 -8.34
N ALA A 66 -2.41 -5.47 -9.64
CA ALA A 66 -3.57 -5.90 -10.42
C ALA A 66 -3.68 -7.42 -10.50
N LEU A 67 -2.56 -8.12 -10.74
CA LEU A 67 -2.52 -9.58 -10.78
C LEU A 67 -2.83 -10.22 -9.42
N GLU A 68 -2.30 -9.65 -8.34
CA GLU A 68 -2.59 -10.11 -6.97
C GLU A 68 -4.07 -9.93 -6.65
N LYS A 69 -4.63 -8.74 -6.90
CA LYS A 69 -6.07 -8.48 -6.75
C LYS A 69 -6.94 -9.42 -7.58
N HIS A 70 -6.52 -9.75 -8.80
CA HIS A 70 -7.22 -10.70 -9.66
C HIS A 70 -7.22 -12.12 -9.06
N LYS A 71 -6.08 -12.58 -8.55
CA LYS A 71 -5.97 -13.89 -7.87
C LYS A 71 -6.85 -13.95 -6.63
N ASP A 72 -6.83 -12.91 -5.81
CA ASP A 72 -7.66 -12.82 -4.59
C ASP A 72 -9.15 -12.87 -4.93
N ASN A 73 -9.57 -12.17 -5.99
CA ASN A 73 -10.97 -12.20 -6.45
C ASN A 73 -11.39 -13.58 -6.94
N ILE A 74 -10.53 -14.30 -7.66
CA ILE A 74 -10.82 -15.67 -8.10
C ILE A 74 -10.96 -16.58 -6.88
N ALA A 75 -10.00 -16.56 -5.96
CA ALA A 75 -10.04 -17.39 -4.76
C ALA A 75 -11.29 -17.12 -3.91
N LYS A 76 -11.67 -15.84 -3.77
CA LYS A 76 -12.90 -15.45 -3.08
C LYS A 76 -14.15 -16.02 -3.78
N LYS A 77 -14.22 -15.93 -5.10
CA LYS A 77 -15.36 -16.43 -5.88
C LYS A 77 -15.46 -17.96 -5.81
N GLU A 78 -14.33 -18.66 -5.86
CA GLU A 78 -14.28 -20.12 -5.69
C GLU A 78 -14.76 -20.54 -4.30
N LEU A 79 -14.31 -19.84 -3.26
CA LEU A 79 -14.77 -20.07 -1.89
C LEU A 79 -16.27 -19.84 -1.74
N GLU A 80 -16.79 -18.73 -2.28
CA GLU A 80 -18.22 -18.41 -2.26
C GLU A 80 -19.05 -19.48 -3.01
N ASN A 81 -18.57 -19.96 -4.15
CA ASN A 81 -19.22 -21.04 -4.89
C ASN A 81 -19.19 -22.36 -4.12
N HIS A 82 -18.07 -22.70 -3.47
CA HIS A 82 -17.95 -23.90 -2.65
C HIS A 82 -18.87 -23.84 -1.42
N VAL A 83 -18.95 -22.68 -0.74
CA VAL A 83 -19.89 -22.47 0.35
C VAL A 83 -21.33 -22.53 -0.15
N SER A 84 -21.66 -21.91 -1.27
CA SER A 84 -23.04 -21.89 -1.81
C SER A 84 -23.51 -23.25 -2.33
N SER A 85 -22.59 -24.07 -2.84
CA SER A 85 -22.89 -25.44 -3.28
C SER A 85 -23.01 -26.42 -2.11
N ARG A 86 -22.28 -26.18 -1.01
CA ARG A 86 -22.30 -27.02 0.18
C ARG A 86 -23.33 -26.57 1.22
N ALA A 87 -23.75 -25.31 1.19
CA ALA A 87 -24.76 -24.76 2.09
C ALA A 87 -26.05 -25.56 1.95
N HIS A 88 -26.51 -26.10 3.08
CA HIS A 88 -27.71 -26.89 3.13
C HIS A 88 -28.93 -25.99 2.85
N GLU A 89 -30.00 -26.54 2.27
CA GLU A 89 -31.20 -25.78 1.89
C GLU A 89 -31.76 -24.95 3.04
N LEU A 90 -31.69 -25.48 4.28
CA LEU A 90 -32.06 -24.77 5.49
C LEU A 90 -31.18 -23.54 5.78
N GLU A 91 -29.87 -23.62 5.59
CA GLU A 91 -28.96 -22.46 5.76
C GLU A 91 -29.29 -21.36 4.75
N LYS A 92 -29.65 -21.72 3.51
CA LYS A 92 -30.08 -20.74 2.49
C LYS A 92 -31.35 -20.01 2.93
N VAL A 93 -32.34 -20.75 3.42
CA VAL A 93 -33.60 -20.16 3.93
C VAL A 93 -33.36 -19.26 5.14
N ILE A 94 -32.46 -19.66 6.06
CA ILE A 94 -32.09 -18.85 7.23
C ILE A 94 -31.38 -17.57 6.80
N ALA A 95 -30.42 -17.66 5.87
CA ALA A 95 -29.68 -16.52 5.34
C ALA A 95 -30.61 -15.54 4.60
N ASP A 96 -31.49 -16.03 3.73
CA ASP A 96 -32.49 -15.23 3.03
C ASP A 96 -33.44 -14.52 4.00
N ARG A 97 -33.90 -15.24 5.04
CA ARG A 97 -34.76 -14.65 6.07
C ARG A 97 -34.03 -13.58 6.89
N ALA A 98 -32.75 -13.80 7.21
CA ALA A 98 -31.93 -12.82 7.90
C ALA A 98 -31.71 -11.56 7.05
N LYS A 99 -31.43 -11.72 5.74
CA LYS A 99 -31.27 -10.61 4.80
C LYS A 99 -32.55 -9.79 4.67
N ARG A 100 -33.72 -10.42 4.47
CA ARG A 100 -35.01 -9.72 4.41
C ARG A 100 -35.30 -8.93 5.70
N ARG A 101 -34.90 -9.45 6.87
CA ARG A 101 -35.02 -8.73 8.14
C ARG A 101 -34.09 -7.52 8.21
N GLN A 102 -32.85 -7.63 7.72
CA GLN A 102 -31.90 -6.51 7.67
C GLN A 102 -32.37 -5.43 6.70
N ASP A 103 -32.77 -5.80 5.49
CA ASP A 103 -33.29 -4.85 4.48
C ASP A 103 -34.53 -4.11 5.00
N ALA A 104 -35.43 -4.80 5.72
CA ALA A 104 -36.59 -4.18 6.38
C ALA A 104 -36.21 -3.23 7.53
N THR A 105 -35.11 -3.49 8.24
CA THR A 105 -34.58 -2.53 9.23
C THR A 105 -33.82 -1.38 8.60
N THR A 106 -33.25 -1.53 7.39
CA THR A 106 -32.50 -0.48 6.69
C THR A 106 -33.40 0.48 5.92
N VAL A 107 -34.72 0.24 5.85
CA VAL A 107 -35.71 1.31 5.55
C VAL A 107 -35.82 2.24 6.77
N GLU A 108 -34.68 2.78 7.18
CA GLU A 108 -34.55 3.92 8.07
C GLU A 108 -35.04 5.12 7.26
N SER A 109 -36.21 5.62 7.62
CA SER A 109 -36.71 6.91 7.14
C SER A 109 -35.66 7.98 7.46
N GLU A 110 -35.50 9.02 6.62
CA GLU A 110 -34.64 10.19 6.97
C GLU A 110 -34.99 10.79 8.35
N ASP A 111 -36.22 10.55 8.83
CA ASP A 111 -36.75 10.91 10.15
C ASP A 111 -36.13 10.15 11.34
N ASP A 112 -35.42 9.05 11.11
CA ASP A 112 -34.83 8.21 12.17
C ASP A 112 -33.41 8.65 12.56
N LYS A 113 -32.82 9.57 11.79
CA LYS A 113 -31.49 10.14 12.07
C LYS A 113 -31.54 11.02 13.33
N GLY A 114 -31.04 10.47 14.44
CA GLY A 114 -30.89 11.19 15.71
C GLY A 114 -31.78 10.67 16.85
N LEU A 115 -32.60 9.65 16.60
CA LEU A 115 -33.40 9.00 17.65
C LEU A 115 -32.54 8.05 18.49
N SER A 116 -32.86 7.91 19.78
CA SER A 116 -32.17 6.96 20.65
C SER A 116 -32.50 5.53 20.25
N ARG A 117 -31.54 4.61 20.40
CA ARG A 117 -31.69 3.19 20.06
C ARG A 117 -32.97 2.57 20.65
N GLU A 118 -33.31 2.90 21.90
CA GLU A 118 -34.54 2.40 22.53
C GLU A 118 -35.81 2.89 21.82
N PHE A 119 -35.81 4.12 21.33
CA PHE A 119 -36.95 4.70 20.62
C PHE A 119 -37.14 4.09 19.23
N LEU A 120 -36.04 3.85 18.50
CA LEU A 120 -36.06 3.10 17.24
C LEU A 120 -36.63 1.68 17.46
N GLU A 121 -36.17 0.97 18.50
CA GLU A 121 -36.66 -0.37 18.84
C GLU A 121 -38.15 -0.39 19.23
N ALA A 122 -38.63 0.61 19.98
CA ALA A 122 -40.04 0.74 20.34
C ALA A 122 -40.93 1.01 19.11
N ARG A 123 -40.49 1.89 18.20
CA ARG A 123 -41.19 2.22 16.96
C ARG A 123 -41.28 1.00 16.03
N ALA A 124 -40.21 0.23 15.91
CA ALA A 124 -40.19 -1.01 15.13
C ALA A 124 -41.19 -2.05 15.68
N LYS A 125 -41.24 -2.24 17.01
CA LYS A 125 -42.21 -3.11 17.67
C LYS A 125 -43.65 -2.66 17.45
N LEU A 126 -43.91 -1.36 17.44
CA LEU A 126 -45.23 -0.80 17.16
C LEU A 126 -45.68 -1.08 15.72
N ARG A 127 -44.80 -0.83 14.72
CA ARG A 127 -45.08 -1.12 13.30
C ARG A 127 -45.39 -2.61 13.07
N ALA A 128 -44.58 -3.51 13.64
CA ALA A 128 -44.80 -4.95 13.53
C ALA A 128 -46.16 -5.39 14.10
N ARG A 129 -46.65 -4.72 15.14
CA ARG A 129 -47.95 -5.00 15.75
C ARG A 129 -49.13 -4.46 14.94
N THR A 130 -48.94 -3.36 14.20
CA THR A 130 -49.97 -2.76 13.36
C THR A 130 -50.14 -3.46 12.01
N GLU A 131 -49.08 -4.05 11.45
CA GLU A 131 -49.13 -4.76 10.17
C GLU A 131 -49.64 -6.22 10.26
N SER A 132 -49.71 -6.80 11.47
CA SER A 132 -50.14 -8.19 11.69
C SER A 132 -51.67 -8.37 11.86
N LYS A 133 -52.48 -7.44 11.35
CA LYS A 133 -53.95 -7.44 11.46
C LYS A 133 -54.63 -7.52 10.11
#